data_AF-A0AAJ0HLL4-F1
#
_entry.id   AF-A0AAJ0HLL4-F1
#
_cell.length_a   1.000
_cell.length_b   1.000
_cell.length_c   1.000
_cell.angle_alpha   90.00
_cell.angle_beta   90.00
_cell.angle_gamma   90.00
#
_symmetry.space_group_name_H-M   'P 1'
#
loop_
_entity.id
_entity.type
_entity.pdbx_description
1 polymer ?
#
loop_
_entity_poly.entity_id
_entity_poly.type
_entity_poly.pdbx_seq_one_letter_code
_entity_poly.pdbx_strand_id
1 'polypeptide(L)'
;MALTASLLLSGRRVQSPTSSHHRPTTSWTAILVVLACLVCHTMAATADAIEPMETLVMDSRTPLQEGGGWVMLSNDDMELRKMKRAPADPQVTTTFQIAVSTVTQASTTTTVPASPLPSPLDGGLSSNFTSNEEGETPCPGFINSFLTDPLFKQCYPLSLLLQGSRSFFNAEKSLVSITQVLDASCAPNATFCNNYMSDLSKNLTKPENCGNDFALGNSIVRDAYMAMVAYAPLYSVGCLKDPATSMYCYANAITNLSNPSNVYFYYLPLNISLPGSTVPSCSSCLQQTMNVFQAATANRKQPIANTYGSAASQVNTICGPAFVNQTLVSELVVGAGLRSRPLAWTASMVPLLAVLPWLL
;
A
#
# COMPACT_ATOMS: atom_id res chain seq x y z
N MET A 1 31.78 78.69 6.09
CA MET A 1 33.16 79.03 5.72
C MET A 1 34.08 78.18 6.61
N ALA A 2 34.79 77.14 6.22
CA ALA A 2 35.10 76.50 4.94
C ALA A 2 35.17 74.96 5.14
N LEU A 3 34.83 74.20 4.09
CA LEU A 3 34.63 72.73 3.98
C LEU A 3 35.96 71.95 4.06
N THR A 4 36.17 70.95 4.93
CA THR A 4 35.78 69.49 4.95
C THR A 4 36.39 68.56 3.86
N ALA A 5 37.42 67.84 4.30
CA ALA A 5 37.71 66.39 4.24
C ALA A 5 37.02 65.39 3.27
N SER A 6 37.89 64.57 2.64
CA SER A 6 37.94 63.08 2.57
C SER A 6 36.99 62.22 1.68
N LEU A 7 37.62 61.59 0.68
CA LEU A 7 37.74 60.14 0.35
C LEU A 7 36.50 59.23 0.08
N LEU A 8 36.59 58.60 -1.11
CA LEU A 8 36.39 57.18 -1.47
C LEU A 8 35.09 56.65 -2.16
N LEU A 9 35.38 56.00 -3.30
CA LEU A 9 34.97 54.66 -3.78
C LEU A 9 33.84 54.48 -4.82
N SER A 10 34.29 53.81 -5.89
CA SER A 10 33.67 52.72 -6.66
C SER A 10 32.74 53.04 -7.83
N GLY A 11 33.24 52.69 -9.02
CA GLY A 11 32.50 52.61 -10.26
C GLY A 11 31.79 51.27 -10.49
N ARG A 12 30.77 51.33 -11.35
CA ARG A 12 30.22 50.21 -12.13
C ARG A 12 29.75 50.77 -13.46
N ARG A 13 30.39 50.37 -14.56
CA ARG A 13 29.98 50.71 -15.92
C ARG A 13 29.38 49.44 -16.54
N VAL A 14 28.10 49.52 -16.91
CA VAL A 14 27.33 48.50 -17.60
C VAL A 14 27.68 48.55 -19.09
N GLN A 15 27.97 47.40 -19.69
CA GLN A 15 28.24 47.22 -21.12
C GLN A 15 27.44 46.02 -21.64
N SER A 16 26.74 46.25 -22.75
CA SER A 16 26.16 45.25 -23.68
C SER A 16 26.06 45.94 -25.06
N PRO A 17 25.86 45.22 -26.17
CA PRO A 17 26.52 43.99 -26.62
C PRO A 17 27.00 44.10 -28.09
N THR A 18 27.93 43.26 -28.53
CA THR A 18 28.14 42.98 -29.97
C THR A 18 28.28 41.48 -30.17
N SER A 19 27.39 40.93 -31.00
CA SER A 19 27.35 39.52 -31.36
C SER A 19 28.47 39.17 -32.35
N SER A 20 29.11 38.02 -32.13
CA SER A 20 29.91 37.36 -33.16
C SER A 20 29.52 35.89 -33.22
N HIS A 21 29.22 35.43 -34.43
CA HIS A 21 28.86 34.05 -34.73
C HIS A 21 30.11 33.16 -34.70
N HIS A 22 30.19 32.23 -33.75
CA HIS A 22 31.14 31.13 -33.78
C HIS A 22 30.46 29.81 -34.16
N ARG A 23 31.00 29.19 -35.21
CA ARG A 23 30.67 27.85 -35.71
C ARG A 23 31.43 26.83 -34.83
N PRO A 24 30.78 25.83 -34.19
CA PRO A 24 31.50 24.86 -33.39
C PRO A 24 32.06 23.73 -34.27
N THR A 25 33.38 23.58 -34.24
CA THR A 25 34.11 22.43 -34.78
C THR A 25 34.02 21.27 -33.78
N THR A 26 33.44 20.15 -34.22
CA THR A 26 33.27 18.92 -33.45
C THR A 26 34.60 18.17 -33.29
N SER A 27 35.07 18.05 -32.05
CA SER A 27 36.33 17.40 -31.68
C SER A 27 36.22 15.87 -31.78
N TRP A 28 37.01 15.27 -32.66
CA TRP A 28 37.16 13.83 -32.89
C TRP A 28 37.54 12.99 -31.65
N THR A 29 37.95 13.64 -30.56
CA THR A 29 38.38 12.99 -29.32
C THR A 29 37.23 12.33 -28.54
N ALA A 30 35.98 12.78 -28.73
CA ALA A 30 34.82 12.23 -28.02
C ALA A 30 34.37 10.84 -28.54
N ILE A 31 34.69 10.51 -29.80
CA ILE A 31 34.26 9.24 -30.42
C ILE A 31 35.14 8.07 -29.97
N LEU A 32 36.43 8.32 -29.69
CA LEU A 32 37.37 7.28 -29.26
C LEU A 32 37.16 6.81 -27.81
N VAL A 33 36.60 7.67 -26.95
CA VAL A 33 36.34 7.32 -25.53
C VAL A 33 35.10 6.41 -25.40
N VAL A 34 34.10 6.55 -26.29
CA VAL A 34 32.90 5.71 -26.27
C VAL A 34 33.17 4.29 -26.78
N LEU A 35 34.13 4.12 -27.70
CA LEU A 35 34.51 2.79 -28.23
C LEU A 35 35.39 1.97 -27.28
N ALA A 36 36.13 2.61 -26.36
CA ALA A 36 36.96 1.90 -25.37
C ALA A 36 36.16 1.35 -24.17
N CYS A 37 34.94 1.84 -23.91
CA CYS A 37 34.08 1.35 -22.83
C CYS A 37 33.25 0.09 -23.19
N LEU A 38 33.22 -0.32 -24.46
CA LEU A 38 32.38 -1.44 -24.94
C LEU A 38 33.08 -2.81 -24.96
N VAL A 39 34.33 -2.92 -24.49
CA VAL A 39 35.15 -4.16 -24.60
C VAL A 39 35.41 -4.84 -23.24
N CYS A 40 34.85 -4.37 -22.12
CA CYS A 40 35.16 -4.93 -20.78
C CYS A 40 34.02 -5.69 -20.07
N HIS A 41 33.03 -6.24 -20.77
CA HIS A 41 32.01 -7.12 -20.16
C HIS A 41 31.98 -8.51 -20.79
N THR A 42 33.01 -9.31 -20.55
CA THR A 42 32.94 -10.77 -20.72
C THR A 42 33.86 -11.46 -19.72
N MET A 43 33.40 -11.75 -18.50
CA MET A 43 33.94 -12.81 -17.65
C MET A 43 32.94 -13.15 -16.53
N ALA A 44 32.83 -14.44 -16.22
CA ALA A 44 32.11 -15.11 -15.13
C ALA A 44 30.62 -15.44 -15.35
N ALA A 45 30.37 -16.53 -16.08
CA ALA A 45 29.26 -17.44 -15.78
C ALA A 45 29.82 -18.86 -15.73
N THR A 46 30.30 -19.28 -14.56
CA THR A 46 30.50 -20.69 -14.22
C THR A 46 29.26 -21.12 -13.45
N ALA A 47 28.50 -22.03 -14.04
CA ALA A 47 27.39 -22.70 -13.40
C ALA A 47 27.94 -23.74 -12.42
N ASP A 48 27.96 -23.40 -11.13
CA ASP A 48 28.10 -24.39 -10.07
C ASP A 48 26.72 -24.90 -9.65
N ALA A 49 26.66 -26.22 -9.48
CA ALA A 49 25.47 -27.00 -9.25
C ALA A 49 24.76 -26.63 -7.94
N ILE A 50 23.44 -26.49 -8.01
CA ILE A 50 22.56 -26.37 -6.85
C ILE A 50 22.41 -27.76 -6.24
N GLU A 51 22.97 -27.98 -5.04
CA GLU A 51 22.67 -29.15 -4.23
C GLU A 51 21.19 -29.16 -3.82
N PRO A 52 20.54 -30.34 -3.72
CA PRO A 52 19.13 -30.41 -3.35
C PRO A 52 18.95 -29.97 -1.90
N MET A 53 18.24 -28.85 -1.73
CA MET A 53 17.67 -28.41 -0.46
C MET A 53 16.97 -29.56 0.26
N GLU A 54 17.40 -29.85 1.49
CA GLU A 54 16.72 -30.79 2.38
C GLU A 54 15.25 -30.40 2.52
N THR A 55 14.36 -31.29 2.07
CA THR A 55 12.93 -31.17 2.28
C THR A 55 12.65 -31.36 3.77
N LEU A 56 12.35 -30.27 4.48
CA LEU A 56 11.76 -30.32 5.81
C LEU A 56 10.41 -31.06 5.72
N VAL A 57 10.37 -32.29 6.19
CA VAL A 57 9.13 -33.07 6.34
C VAL A 57 8.36 -32.45 7.50
N MET A 58 7.34 -31.66 7.19
CA MET A 58 6.44 -31.07 8.18
C MET A 58 5.53 -32.17 8.73
N ASP A 59 5.77 -32.63 9.96
CA ASP A 59 4.92 -33.60 10.64
C ASP A 59 3.61 -32.93 11.08
N SER A 60 2.50 -33.25 10.40
CA SER A 60 1.18 -32.64 10.62
C SER A 60 0.36 -33.33 11.74
N ARG A 61 0.99 -34.13 12.59
CA ARG A 61 0.31 -34.83 13.70
C ARG A 61 -0.05 -33.88 14.83
N THR A 62 -1.26 -34.02 15.36
CA THR A 62 -1.77 -33.22 16.49
C THR A 62 -1.30 -33.84 17.81
N PRO A 63 -0.50 -33.15 18.64
CA PRO A 63 -0.06 -33.68 19.93
C PRO A 63 -1.23 -33.76 20.93
N LEU A 64 -1.25 -34.82 21.74
CA LEU A 64 -2.22 -35.02 22.81
C LEU A 64 -1.54 -34.83 24.17
N GLN A 65 -2.25 -34.20 25.11
CA GLN A 65 -1.75 -33.97 26.46
C GLN A 65 -2.19 -35.12 27.36
N GLU A 66 -1.23 -35.91 27.86
CA GLU A 66 -1.49 -37.03 28.77
C GLU A 66 -0.56 -36.87 29.98
N GLY A 67 -1.12 -36.77 31.19
CA GLY A 67 -0.35 -36.65 32.43
C GLY A 67 0.52 -35.39 32.58
N GLY A 68 0.19 -34.29 31.90
CA GLY A 68 0.95 -33.03 31.96
C GLY A 68 2.12 -32.93 30.97
N GLY A 69 2.36 -33.95 30.15
CA GLY A 69 3.31 -33.93 29.03
C GLY A 69 2.61 -33.98 27.66
N TRP A 70 3.26 -33.42 26.64
CA TRP A 70 2.82 -33.54 25.24
C TRP A 70 3.41 -34.80 24.62
N VAL A 71 2.56 -35.71 24.15
CA VAL A 71 2.97 -36.98 23.54
C VAL A 71 2.45 -37.06 22.10
N MET A 72 3.32 -37.46 21.18
CA MET A 72 2.98 -37.72 19.78
C MET A 72 2.70 -39.22 19.61
N LEU A 73 1.48 -39.55 19.20
CA LEU A 73 1.08 -40.93 18.94
C LEU A 73 1.41 -41.33 17.49
N SER A 74 1.68 -42.62 17.28
CA SER A 74 1.79 -43.18 15.93
C SER A 74 0.41 -43.27 15.27
N ASN A 75 0.35 -43.34 13.93
CA ASN A 75 -0.93 -43.47 13.22
C ASN A 75 -1.70 -44.73 13.62
N ASP A 76 -0.98 -45.82 13.93
CA ASP A 76 -1.59 -47.09 14.33
C ASP A 76 -2.24 -46.98 15.72
N ASP A 77 -1.64 -46.21 16.64
CA ASP A 77 -2.18 -45.96 17.98
C ASP A 77 -3.44 -45.08 17.95
N MET A 78 -3.53 -44.16 16.98
CA MET A 78 -4.73 -43.32 16.79
C MET A 78 -5.93 -44.16 16.31
N GLU A 79 -5.71 -45.09 15.38
CA GLU A 79 -6.77 -45.94 14.84
C GLU A 79 -7.24 -46.98 15.88
N LEU A 80 -6.33 -47.55 16.67
CA LEU A 80 -6.68 -48.41 17.81
C LEU A 80 -7.56 -47.67 18.85
N ARG A 81 -7.28 -46.40 19.13
CA ARG A 81 -8.11 -45.58 20.03
C ARG A 81 -9.46 -45.21 19.41
N LYS A 82 -9.57 -45.02 18.10
CA LYS A 82 -10.87 -44.86 17.41
C LYS A 82 -11.73 -46.12 17.53
N MET A 83 -11.13 -47.30 17.31
CA MET A 83 -11.84 -48.59 17.42
C MET A 83 -12.34 -48.86 18.84
N LYS A 84 -11.60 -48.43 19.86
CA LYS A 84 -11.99 -48.58 21.27
C LYS A 84 -13.14 -47.65 21.70
N ARG A 85 -13.51 -46.67 20.88
CA ARG A 85 -14.56 -45.67 21.19
C ARG A 85 -15.90 -45.93 20.49
N ALA A 86 -16.05 -47.05 19.78
CA ALA A 86 -17.32 -47.48 19.21
C ALA A 86 -18.10 -48.35 20.21
N PRO A 87 -19.31 -47.94 20.65
CA PRO A 87 -20.28 -48.87 21.23
C PRO A 87 -21.10 -49.55 20.11
N ALA A 88 -21.47 -50.81 20.35
CA ALA A 88 -22.38 -51.61 19.55
C ALA A 88 -23.82 -51.07 19.57
N ASP A 89 -24.52 -51.31 18.45
CA ASP A 89 -25.82 -50.87 17.90
C ASP A 89 -27.05 -50.86 18.88
N PRO A 90 -28.14 -50.09 18.61
CA PRO A 90 -29.07 -50.40 17.51
C PRO A 90 -29.45 -49.21 16.61
N GLN A 91 -29.70 -49.52 15.33
CA GLN A 91 -30.37 -48.70 14.32
C GLN A 91 -31.42 -47.75 14.88
N VAL A 92 -31.18 -46.44 14.73
CA VAL A 92 -32.24 -45.43 14.69
C VAL A 92 -32.20 -44.82 13.29
N THR A 93 -33.21 -45.16 12.48
CA THR A 93 -33.53 -44.46 11.24
C THR A 93 -33.92 -43.02 11.61
N THR A 94 -32.96 -42.09 11.60
CA THR A 94 -33.29 -40.66 11.66
C THR A 94 -33.58 -40.21 10.23
N THR A 95 -34.87 -40.21 9.88
CA THR A 95 -35.39 -39.45 8.75
C THR A 95 -34.98 -37.99 8.90
N PHE A 96 -34.03 -37.52 8.10
CA PHE A 96 -33.81 -36.09 7.93
C PHE A 96 -34.95 -35.54 7.08
N GLN A 97 -35.91 -34.86 7.72
CA GLN A 97 -36.84 -34.00 7.02
C GLN A 97 -36.09 -32.75 6.57
N ILE A 98 -35.89 -32.61 5.25
CA ILE A 98 -35.57 -31.33 4.65
C ILE A 98 -36.86 -30.51 4.67
N ALA A 99 -37.00 -29.64 5.68
CA ALA A 99 -38.02 -28.60 5.65
C ALA A 99 -37.64 -27.60 4.56
N VAL A 100 -38.29 -27.70 3.40
CA VAL A 100 -38.38 -26.57 2.46
C VAL A 100 -39.32 -25.56 3.10
N SER A 101 -38.76 -24.63 3.88
CA SER A 101 -39.51 -23.47 4.36
C SER A 101 -39.56 -22.44 3.24
N THR A 102 -40.76 -22.24 2.73
CA THR A 102 -41.17 -21.05 1.98
C THR A 102 -40.75 -19.79 2.73
N VAL A 103 -40.12 -18.86 2.01
CA VAL A 103 -39.73 -17.54 2.51
C VAL A 103 -40.99 -16.74 2.78
N THR A 104 -41.42 -16.74 4.04
CA THR A 104 -42.32 -15.70 4.56
C THR A 104 -41.48 -14.76 5.41
N GLN A 105 -41.42 -13.51 4.96
CA GLN A 105 -40.71 -12.41 5.59
C GLN A 105 -41.23 -12.21 7.02
N ALA A 106 -40.41 -12.58 8.00
CA ALA A 106 -40.62 -12.23 9.40
C ALA A 106 -39.32 -11.65 9.94
N SER A 107 -39.31 -10.33 10.13
CA SER A 107 -38.24 -9.59 10.79
C SER A 107 -38.17 -10.00 12.26
N THR A 108 -37.32 -10.96 12.57
CA THR A 108 -36.83 -11.18 13.94
C THR A 108 -35.35 -10.86 13.96
N THR A 109 -35.02 -9.71 14.57
CA THR A 109 -33.65 -9.29 14.84
C THR A 109 -33.06 -10.22 15.89
N THR A 110 -32.49 -11.34 15.47
CA THR A 110 -31.51 -12.08 16.25
C THR A 110 -30.22 -11.27 16.23
N THR A 111 -30.03 -10.41 17.23
CA THR A 111 -28.74 -9.78 17.50
C THR A 111 -27.74 -10.86 17.91
N VAL A 112 -27.04 -11.41 16.92
CA VAL A 112 -25.78 -12.13 17.14
C VAL A 112 -24.89 -11.16 17.92
N PRO A 113 -24.29 -11.54 19.07
CA PRO A 113 -23.34 -10.69 19.76
C PRO A 113 -22.24 -10.31 18.77
N ALA A 114 -22.14 -9.01 18.45
CA ALA A 114 -21.05 -8.53 17.62
C ALA A 114 -19.74 -8.91 18.31
N SER A 115 -18.90 -9.69 17.64
CA SER A 115 -17.52 -9.84 18.10
C SER A 115 -16.91 -8.44 18.15
N PRO A 116 -16.13 -8.10 19.19
CA PRO A 116 -15.55 -6.76 19.29
C PRO A 116 -14.75 -6.46 18.02
N LEU A 117 -14.93 -5.25 17.47
CA LEU A 117 -14.20 -4.82 16.29
C LEU A 117 -12.69 -4.88 16.55
N PRO A 118 -11.89 -5.38 15.60
CA PRO A 118 -10.46 -5.50 15.77
C PRO A 118 -9.77 -4.14 15.92
N SER A 119 -8.62 -4.13 16.60
CA SER A 119 -7.79 -2.94 16.77
C SER A 119 -6.46 -3.11 16.04
N PRO A 120 -5.93 -2.04 15.41
CA PRO A 120 -4.56 -2.04 14.93
C PRO A 120 -3.55 -2.31 16.05
N LEU A 121 -2.46 -3.02 15.73
CA LEU A 121 -1.31 -3.24 16.63
C LEU A 121 -1.68 -3.88 17.98
N ASP A 122 -2.75 -4.69 18.01
CA ASP A 122 -3.26 -5.36 19.22
C ASP A 122 -2.51 -6.66 19.57
N GLY A 123 -1.55 -7.06 18.74
CA GLY A 123 -0.68 -8.21 19.02
C GLY A 123 0.43 -7.94 20.03
N GLY A 124 0.56 -6.68 20.47
CA GLY A 124 1.63 -6.20 21.32
C GLY A 124 2.77 -5.60 20.49
N LEU A 125 3.41 -4.56 21.04
CA LEU A 125 4.56 -3.88 20.44
C LEU A 125 5.87 -4.59 20.81
N SER A 126 6.00 -5.87 20.47
CA SER A 126 7.20 -6.65 20.81
C SER A 126 8.33 -6.35 19.82
N SER A 127 9.05 -5.25 20.05
CA SER A 127 10.24 -4.87 19.28
C SER A 127 11.28 -4.21 20.20
N ASN A 128 12.54 -4.21 19.78
CA ASN A 128 13.60 -3.49 20.48
C ASN A 128 13.57 -2.03 20.02
N PHE A 129 13.07 -1.15 20.88
CA PHE A 129 12.99 0.29 20.61
C PHE A 129 14.19 1.02 21.17
N THR A 130 14.65 2.02 20.43
CA THR A 130 15.79 2.83 20.79
C THR A 130 15.45 3.73 21.98
N SER A 131 16.25 3.67 23.03
CA SER A 131 16.15 4.60 24.15
C SER A 131 16.84 5.93 23.84
N ASN A 132 16.32 7.04 24.36
CA ASN A 132 17.04 8.31 24.43
C ASN A 132 18.09 8.30 25.57
N GLU A 133 18.83 9.39 25.73
CA GLU A 133 19.89 9.51 26.75
C GLU A 133 19.33 9.43 28.18
N GLU A 134 18.05 9.77 28.35
CA GLU A 134 17.30 9.68 29.60
C GLU A 134 16.75 8.26 29.89
N GLY A 135 16.95 7.31 28.99
CA GLY A 135 16.50 5.91 29.13
C GLY A 135 15.04 5.67 28.74
N GLU A 136 14.34 6.69 28.23
CA GLU A 136 12.97 6.60 27.74
C GLU A 136 12.93 6.07 26.31
N THR A 137 11.84 5.37 25.94
CA THR A 137 11.60 4.90 24.57
C THR A 137 10.47 5.74 23.95
N PRO A 138 10.77 6.81 23.19
CA PRO A 138 9.75 7.74 22.69
C PRO A 138 8.78 7.08 21.70
N CYS A 139 9.26 6.09 20.93
CA CYS A 139 8.47 5.50 19.87
C CYS A 139 7.22 4.72 20.35
N PRO A 140 7.32 3.77 21.31
CA PRO A 140 6.13 3.14 21.91
C PRO A 140 5.14 4.15 22.49
N GLY A 141 5.64 5.23 23.11
CA GLY A 141 4.81 6.31 23.64
C GLY A 141 3.99 7.00 22.54
N PHE A 142 4.64 7.35 21.43
CA PHE A 142 3.97 7.93 20.27
C PHE A 142 2.99 6.95 19.61
N ILE A 143 3.34 5.66 19.48
CA ILE A 143 2.43 4.66 18.93
C ILE A 143 1.16 4.56 19.76
N ASN A 144 1.30 4.46 21.08
CA ASN A 144 0.15 4.40 21.98
C ASN A 144 -0.70 5.68 21.97
N SER A 145 -0.09 6.85 21.74
CA SER A 145 -0.84 8.11 21.70
C SER A 145 -1.82 8.16 20.54
N PHE A 146 -1.39 7.79 19.32
CA PHE A 146 -2.31 7.77 18.18
C PHE A 146 -3.29 6.60 18.25
N LEU A 147 -2.89 5.43 18.78
CA LEU A 147 -3.82 4.30 18.95
C LEU A 147 -4.98 4.62 19.91
N THR A 148 -4.78 5.59 20.82
CA THR A 148 -5.81 6.04 21.76
C THR A 148 -6.58 7.27 21.28
N ASP A 149 -6.06 8.00 20.28
CA ASP A 149 -6.67 9.20 19.69
C ASP A 149 -8.06 8.88 19.09
N PRO A 150 -9.13 9.59 19.49
CA PRO A 150 -10.46 9.39 18.91
C PRO A 150 -10.53 9.67 17.40
N LEU A 151 -9.71 10.58 16.86
CA LEU A 151 -9.66 10.85 15.42
C LEU A 151 -9.06 9.68 14.64
N PHE A 152 -8.01 9.06 15.19
CA PHE A 152 -7.44 7.84 14.62
C PHE A 152 -8.45 6.69 14.63
N LYS A 153 -9.12 6.47 15.77
CA LYS A 153 -10.14 5.42 15.92
C LYS A 153 -11.33 5.63 14.97
N GLN A 154 -11.73 6.88 14.75
CA GLN A 154 -12.78 7.21 13.79
C GLN A 154 -12.41 6.77 12.37
N CYS A 155 -11.14 6.86 11.98
CA CYS A 155 -10.72 6.53 10.62
C CYS A 155 -10.59 5.03 10.33
N TYR A 156 -10.58 4.20 11.38
CA TYR A 156 -10.58 2.74 11.35
C TYR A 156 -9.80 2.11 10.16
N PRO A 157 -8.49 2.39 10.08
CA PRO A 157 -7.70 2.15 8.88
C PRO A 157 -7.48 0.65 8.61
N LEU A 158 -8.15 0.12 7.57
CA LEU A 158 -7.93 -1.25 7.08
C LEU A 158 -6.44 -1.54 6.82
N SER A 159 -5.70 -0.54 6.35
CA SER A 159 -4.27 -0.65 6.08
C SER A 159 -3.42 -1.00 7.30
N LEU A 160 -3.74 -0.45 8.48
CA LEU A 160 -3.02 -0.80 9.71
C LEU A 160 -3.53 -2.11 10.32
N LEU A 161 -4.79 -2.46 10.09
CA LEU A 161 -5.33 -3.76 10.48
C LEU A 161 -4.58 -4.90 9.74
N LEU A 162 -4.33 -4.73 8.44
CA LEU A 162 -3.60 -5.69 7.59
C LEU A 162 -2.16 -5.98 8.03
N GLN A 163 -1.48 -5.05 8.69
CA GLN A 163 -0.04 -5.18 9.01
C GLN A 163 0.24 -5.78 10.40
N GLY A 164 -0.68 -5.63 11.36
CA GLY A 164 -0.33 -5.96 12.75
C GLY A 164 -1.50 -6.18 13.70
N SER A 165 -2.67 -6.56 13.19
CA SER A 165 -3.84 -6.83 14.03
C SER A 165 -4.17 -8.33 14.11
N ARG A 166 -3.91 -8.93 15.27
CA ARG A 166 -4.27 -10.33 15.56
C ARG A 166 -5.78 -10.51 15.59
N SER A 167 -6.53 -9.55 16.15
CA SER A 167 -8.00 -9.62 16.12
C SER A 167 -8.54 -9.52 14.70
N PHE A 168 -7.91 -8.75 13.81
CA PHE A 168 -8.30 -8.69 12.40
C PHE A 168 -8.10 -10.02 11.69
N PHE A 169 -6.92 -10.63 11.81
CA PHE A 169 -6.67 -11.98 11.24
C PHE A 169 -7.59 -13.06 11.82
N ASN A 170 -8.14 -12.86 13.03
CA ASN A 170 -9.19 -13.72 13.57
C ASN A 170 -10.57 -13.41 12.96
N ALA A 171 -10.90 -12.14 12.73
CA ALA A 171 -12.15 -11.72 12.10
C ALA A 171 -12.24 -12.20 10.64
N GLU A 172 -11.13 -12.26 9.92
CA GLU A 172 -11.05 -12.74 8.52
C GLU A 172 -11.48 -14.20 8.33
N LYS A 173 -11.46 -15.01 9.39
CA LYS A 173 -11.88 -16.42 9.37
C LYS A 173 -13.40 -16.59 9.25
N SER A 174 -14.16 -15.49 9.34
CA SER A 174 -15.62 -15.48 9.27
C SER A 174 -16.07 -14.38 8.31
N LEU A 175 -16.87 -14.77 7.31
CA LEU A 175 -17.44 -13.83 6.35
C LEU A 175 -18.22 -12.71 7.06
N VAL A 176 -19.02 -13.06 8.07
CA VAL A 176 -19.81 -12.08 8.84
C VAL A 176 -18.88 -11.11 9.56
N SER A 177 -17.87 -11.63 10.25
CA SER A 177 -16.95 -10.79 11.03
C SER A 177 -16.14 -9.85 10.12
N ILE A 178 -15.58 -10.34 9.01
CA ILE A 178 -14.83 -9.48 8.10
C ILE A 178 -15.72 -8.43 7.42
N THR A 179 -16.98 -8.76 7.11
CA THR A 179 -17.91 -7.74 6.58
C THR A 179 -18.20 -6.63 7.58
N GLN A 180 -18.33 -6.93 8.88
CA GLN A 180 -18.49 -5.92 9.93
C GLN A 180 -17.26 -5.01 10.04
N VAL A 181 -16.06 -5.57 9.90
CA VAL A 181 -14.80 -4.80 9.88
C VAL A 181 -14.79 -3.85 8.68
N LEU A 182 -15.12 -4.37 7.49
CA LEU A 182 -15.14 -3.56 6.27
C LEU A 182 -16.20 -2.46 6.34
N ASP A 183 -17.40 -2.74 6.86
CA ASP A 183 -18.43 -1.72 7.09
C ASP A 183 -17.92 -0.59 8.00
N ALA A 184 -17.22 -0.94 9.08
CA ALA A 184 -16.60 0.03 9.99
C ALA A 184 -15.46 0.81 9.31
N SER A 185 -14.64 0.17 8.46
CA SER A 185 -13.54 0.82 7.75
C SER A 185 -14.02 1.73 6.62
N CYS A 186 -15.22 1.46 6.06
CA CYS A 186 -15.77 2.20 4.94
C CYS A 186 -16.71 3.35 5.33
N ALA A 187 -17.23 3.36 6.56
CA ALA A 187 -18.07 4.45 7.07
C ALA A 187 -17.40 5.85 7.15
N PRO A 188 -16.10 5.99 7.46
CA PRO A 188 -15.47 7.30 7.69
C PRO A 188 -15.29 8.14 6.41
N ASN A 189 -15.05 9.44 6.58
CA ASN A 189 -14.72 10.32 5.45
C ASN A 189 -13.30 10.03 4.94
N ALA A 190 -13.19 9.43 3.76
CA ALA A 190 -11.93 9.03 3.15
C ALA A 190 -10.92 10.17 3.00
N THR A 191 -11.36 11.37 2.66
CA THR A 191 -10.46 12.52 2.42
C THR A 191 -9.87 13.03 3.73
N PHE A 192 -10.72 13.21 4.74
CA PHE A 192 -10.28 13.61 6.08
C PHE A 192 -9.27 12.60 6.64
N CYS A 193 -9.62 11.32 6.61
CA CYS A 193 -8.78 10.28 7.17
C CYS A 193 -7.47 10.08 6.41
N ASN A 194 -7.49 10.21 5.08
CA ASN A 194 -6.25 10.18 4.30
C ASN A 194 -5.31 11.34 4.68
N ASN A 195 -5.84 12.55 4.86
CA ASN A 195 -5.03 13.70 5.29
C ASN A 195 -4.47 13.48 6.70
N TYR A 196 -5.31 13.02 7.64
CA TYR A 196 -4.90 12.70 9.00
C TYR A 196 -3.80 11.63 9.04
N MET A 197 -3.95 10.53 8.30
CA MET A 197 -2.93 9.47 8.20
C MET A 197 -1.65 9.97 7.54
N SER A 198 -1.75 10.84 6.53
CA SER A 198 -0.59 11.48 5.92
C SER A 198 0.19 12.33 6.92
N ASP A 199 -0.50 13.12 7.74
CA ASP A 199 0.17 13.95 8.75
C ASP A 199 0.72 13.11 9.91
N LEU A 200 -0.01 12.07 10.32
CA LEU A 200 0.46 11.12 11.32
C LEU A 200 1.74 10.41 10.88
N SER A 201 1.82 9.97 9.61
CA SER A 201 3.03 9.33 9.07
C SER A 201 4.25 10.26 9.05
N LYS A 202 4.06 11.57 8.79
CA LYS A 202 5.14 12.56 8.88
C LYS A 202 5.61 12.70 10.32
N ASN A 203 4.68 12.79 11.28
CA ASN A 203 5.00 12.88 12.69
C ASN A 203 5.72 11.63 13.21
N LEU A 204 5.33 10.43 12.76
CA LEU A 204 5.96 9.17 13.13
C LEU A 204 7.47 9.19 12.84
N THR A 205 7.88 9.74 11.70
CA THR A 205 9.29 9.77 11.27
C THR A 205 10.15 10.84 11.94
N LYS A 206 9.58 11.66 12.85
CA LYS A 206 10.34 12.70 13.53
C LYS A 206 11.24 12.12 14.64
N PRO A 207 12.43 12.71 14.89
CA PRO A 207 13.37 12.22 15.92
C PRO A 207 12.76 12.11 17.32
N GLU A 208 11.88 13.05 17.69
CA GLU A 208 11.18 13.05 18.99
C GLU A 208 10.14 11.93 19.16
N ASN A 209 9.79 11.22 18.08
CA ASN A 209 8.82 10.13 18.08
C ASN A 209 9.52 8.80 17.76
N CYS A 210 9.37 8.30 16.52
CA CYS A 210 9.95 7.04 16.07
C CYS A 210 11.06 7.23 15.03
N GLY A 211 11.59 8.45 14.84
CA GLY A 211 12.55 8.74 13.77
C GLY A 211 13.80 7.88 13.80
N ASN A 212 14.37 7.65 14.99
CA ASN A 212 15.55 6.78 15.17
C ASN A 212 15.23 5.33 14.82
N ASP A 213 14.14 4.77 15.38
CA ASP A 213 13.69 3.41 15.10
C ASP A 213 13.30 3.21 13.63
N PHE A 214 12.72 4.23 13.00
CA PHE A 214 12.40 4.23 11.57
C PHE A 214 13.68 4.18 10.72
N ALA A 215 14.70 4.96 11.07
CA ALA A 215 15.98 4.97 10.37
C ALA A 215 16.74 3.65 10.52
N LEU A 216 16.63 3.00 11.68
CA LEU A 216 17.19 1.67 11.95
C LEU A 216 16.37 0.53 11.34
N GLY A 217 15.23 0.83 10.70
CA GLY A 217 14.42 -0.17 10.02
C GLY A 217 13.59 -1.05 10.96
N ASN A 218 13.21 -0.55 12.13
CA ASN A 218 12.30 -1.25 13.06
C ASN A 218 11.00 -1.63 12.33
N SER A 219 10.69 -2.93 12.27
CA SER A 219 9.59 -3.45 11.46
C SER A 219 8.25 -2.84 11.84
N ILE A 220 7.92 -2.76 13.14
CA ILE A 220 6.66 -2.18 13.62
C ILE A 220 6.50 -0.74 13.12
N VAL A 221 7.56 0.06 13.18
CA VAL A 221 7.53 1.47 12.77
C VAL A 221 7.43 1.60 11.25
N ARG A 222 8.19 0.79 10.51
CA ARG A 222 8.18 0.80 9.04
C ARG A 222 6.83 0.32 8.51
N ASP A 223 6.25 -0.70 9.11
CA ASP A 223 4.95 -1.26 8.74
C ASP A 223 3.82 -0.28 9.05
N ALA A 224 3.84 0.35 10.23
CA ALA A 224 2.89 1.41 10.58
C ALA A 224 2.98 2.60 9.62
N TYR A 225 4.20 3.04 9.28
CA TYR A 225 4.43 4.09 8.29
C TYR A 225 3.82 3.73 6.92
N MET A 226 4.15 2.54 6.39
CA MET A 226 3.64 2.09 5.10
C MET A 226 2.12 1.99 5.11
N ALA A 227 1.54 1.47 6.19
CA ALA A 227 0.10 1.37 6.36
C ALA A 227 -0.60 2.74 6.38
N MET A 228 -0.02 3.75 7.04
CA MET A 228 -0.56 5.11 7.06
C MET A 228 -0.51 5.76 5.66
N VAL A 229 0.60 5.61 4.95
CA VAL A 229 0.76 6.16 3.60
C VAL A 229 -0.17 5.46 2.60
N ALA A 230 -0.34 4.15 2.74
CA ALA A 230 -1.20 3.32 1.90
C ALA A 230 -2.70 3.39 2.28
N TYR A 231 -3.10 4.27 3.20
CA TYR A 231 -4.49 4.37 3.66
C TYR A 231 -5.48 4.53 2.49
N ALA A 232 -5.27 5.52 1.61
CA ALA A 232 -6.20 5.80 0.52
C ALA A 232 -6.44 4.60 -0.43
N PRO A 233 -5.41 3.99 -1.04
CA PRO A 233 -5.65 2.86 -1.93
C PRO A 233 -6.31 1.67 -1.22
N LEU A 234 -5.94 1.41 0.05
CA LEU A 234 -6.51 0.30 0.82
C LEU A 234 -7.93 0.55 1.30
N TYR A 235 -8.26 1.78 1.69
CA TYR A 235 -9.64 2.19 1.95
C TYR A 235 -10.49 1.97 0.69
N SER A 236 -10.04 2.46 -0.47
CA SER A 236 -10.79 2.32 -1.72
C SER A 236 -11.04 0.86 -2.09
N VAL A 237 -10.02 -0.01 -2.06
CA VAL A 237 -10.21 -1.42 -2.43
C VAL A 237 -10.92 -2.26 -1.37
N GLY A 238 -10.79 -1.89 -0.08
CA GLY A 238 -11.55 -2.50 1.00
C GLY A 238 -13.05 -2.26 0.86
N CYS A 239 -13.42 -1.10 0.33
CA CYS A 239 -14.81 -0.70 0.11
C CYS A 239 -15.38 -1.12 -1.25
N LEU A 240 -14.59 -1.75 -2.13
CA LEU A 240 -15.09 -2.29 -3.38
C LEU A 240 -16.06 -3.45 -3.11
N LYS A 241 -17.21 -3.41 -3.80
CA LYS A 241 -18.19 -4.48 -3.81
C LYS A 241 -18.32 -5.04 -5.21
N ASP A 242 -18.50 -6.35 -5.30
CA ASP A 242 -18.82 -7.02 -6.54
C ASP A 242 -20.22 -6.56 -7.01
N PRO A 243 -20.36 -5.98 -8.22
CA PRO A 243 -21.66 -5.54 -8.74
C PRO A 243 -22.68 -6.67 -8.87
N ALA A 244 -22.25 -7.92 -9.03
CA ALA A 244 -23.15 -9.06 -9.19
C ALA A 244 -23.75 -9.55 -7.86
N THR A 245 -22.95 -9.56 -6.80
CA THR A 245 -23.33 -10.16 -5.50
C THR A 245 -23.54 -9.13 -4.40
N SER A 246 -23.14 -7.87 -4.62
CA SER A 246 -23.08 -6.81 -3.59
C SER A 246 -22.20 -7.14 -2.38
N MET A 247 -21.36 -8.18 -2.48
CA MET A 247 -20.42 -8.58 -1.45
C MET A 247 -19.09 -7.83 -1.60
N TYR A 248 -18.42 -7.55 -0.49
CA TYR A 248 -17.10 -6.91 -0.54
C TYR A 248 -16.09 -7.80 -1.28
N CYS A 249 -15.34 -7.21 -2.20
CA CYS A 249 -14.31 -7.91 -2.96
C CYS A 249 -13.22 -8.47 -2.05
N TYR A 250 -12.84 -7.73 -0.99
CA TYR A 250 -11.86 -8.21 -0.01
C TYR A 250 -12.38 -9.42 0.77
N ALA A 251 -13.62 -9.34 1.26
CA ALA A 251 -14.25 -10.44 1.99
C ALA A 251 -14.29 -11.71 1.12
N ASN A 252 -14.71 -11.60 -0.14
CA ASN A 252 -14.69 -12.72 -1.07
C ASN A 252 -13.28 -13.25 -1.33
N ALA A 253 -12.27 -12.38 -1.43
CA ALA A 253 -10.89 -12.79 -1.67
C ALA A 253 -10.32 -13.61 -0.50
N ILE A 254 -10.64 -13.24 0.74
CA ILE A 254 -10.09 -13.92 1.92
C ILE A 254 -10.88 -15.14 2.37
N THR A 255 -12.19 -15.18 2.11
CA THR A 255 -13.02 -16.36 2.44
C THR A 255 -13.06 -17.39 1.33
N ASN A 256 -12.46 -17.12 0.15
CA ASN A 256 -12.39 -18.08 -0.94
C ASN A 256 -11.27 -19.11 -0.70
N LEU A 257 -11.64 -20.21 -0.06
CA LEU A 257 -10.74 -21.33 0.24
C LEU A 257 -10.27 -22.09 -1.01
N SER A 258 -10.94 -21.92 -2.15
CA SER A 258 -10.56 -22.58 -3.42
C SER A 258 -9.46 -21.83 -4.17
N ASN A 259 -9.38 -20.50 -4.01
CA ASN A 259 -8.28 -19.71 -4.56
C ASN A 259 -7.88 -18.57 -3.61
N PRO A 260 -6.93 -18.83 -2.68
CA PRO A 260 -6.48 -17.83 -1.73
C PRO A 260 -5.59 -16.74 -2.37
N SER A 261 -5.13 -16.92 -3.62
CA SER A 261 -4.18 -16.02 -4.27
C SER A 261 -4.69 -14.58 -4.42
N ASN A 262 -6.01 -14.39 -4.48
CA ASN A 262 -6.62 -13.07 -4.64
C ASN A 262 -6.37 -12.14 -3.44
N VAL A 263 -6.11 -12.69 -2.25
CA VAL A 263 -5.83 -11.87 -1.06
C VAL A 263 -4.50 -11.14 -1.17
N TYR A 264 -3.50 -11.71 -1.87
CA TYR A 264 -2.16 -11.13 -1.98
C TYR A 264 -2.15 -9.76 -2.65
N PHE A 265 -3.14 -9.46 -3.50
CA PHE A 265 -3.27 -8.16 -4.15
C PHE A 265 -3.47 -7.02 -3.15
N TYR A 266 -4.13 -7.28 -2.03
CA TYR A 266 -4.38 -6.27 -1.01
C TYR A 266 -3.12 -5.88 -0.23
N TYR A 267 -2.03 -6.61 -0.38
CA TYR A 267 -0.73 -6.27 0.21
C TYR A 267 0.16 -5.44 -0.74
N LEU A 268 -0.22 -5.27 -2.01
CA LEU A 268 0.54 -4.46 -2.97
C LEU A 268 0.75 -3.01 -2.52
N PRO A 269 -0.26 -2.29 -1.96
CA PRO A 269 -0.06 -0.92 -1.48
C PRO A 269 0.88 -0.82 -0.28
N LEU A 270 1.10 -1.94 0.43
CA LEU A 270 2.01 -2.06 1.57
C LEU A 270 3.44 -2.38 1.13
N ASN A 271 3.74 -2.24 -0.16
CA ASN A 271 5.04 -2.54 -0.78
C ASN A 271 5.42 -4.03 -0.75
N ILE A 272 4.44 -4.93 -0.65
CA ILE A 272 4.65 -6.38 -0.71
C ILE A 272 4.32 -6.84 -2.13
N SER A 273 5.31 -7.39 -2.83
CA SER A 273 5.13 -7.89 -4.20
C SER A 273 4.37 -9.22 -4.21
N LEU A 274 3.70 -9.52 -5.32
CA LEU A 274 3.05 -10.82 -5.50
C LEU A 274 4.08 -11.96 -5.49
N PRO A 275 3.81 -13.07 -4.79
CA PRO A 275 4.55 -14.31 -5.00
C PRO A 275 4.52 -14.77 -6.46
N GLY A 276 5.61 -15.35 -6.96
CA GLY A 276 5.68 -15.86 -8.33
C GLY A 276 4.63 -16.96 -8.64
N SER A 277 4.15 -17.66 -7.60
CA SER A 277 3.11 -18.69 -7.68
C SER A 277 1.67 -18.15 -7.59
N THR A 278 1.48 -16.83 -7.56
CA THR A 278 0.13 -16.22 -7.46
C THR A 278 -0.67 -16.53 -8.73
N VAL A 279 -1.76 -17.28 -8.58
CA VAL A 279 -2.70 -17.58 -9.67
C VAL A 279 -4.07 -16.99 -9.32
N PRO A 280 -4.36 -15.73 -9.71
CA PRO A 280 -5.60 -15.09 -9.34
C PRO A 280 -6.82 -15.61 -10.11
N SER A 281 -8.01 -15.38 -9.55
CA SER A 281 -9.25 -15.51 -10.30
C SER A 281 -9.51 -14.22 -11.08
N CYS A 282 -9.62 -14.34 -12.41
CA CYS A 282 -9.81 -13.23 -13.35
C CYS A 282 -11.23 -12.64 -13.28
N SER A 283 -11.56 -12.05 -12.13
CA SER A 283 -12.87 -11.55 -11.76
C SER A 283 -12.99 -10.04 -11.95
N SER A 284 -14.23 -9.55 -11.96
CA SER A 284 -14.54 -8.11 -11.89
C SER A 284 -13.88 -7.44 -10.69
N CYS A 285 -13.87 -8.10 -9.53
CA CYS A 285 -13.21 -7.62 -8.32
C CYS A 285 -11.71 -7.41 -8.52
N LEU A 286 -11.00 -8.38 -9.11
CA LEU A 286 -9.57 -8.23 -9.39
C LEU A 286 -9.31 -7.05 -10.33
N GLN A 287 -10.09 -6.94 -11.40
CA GLN A 287 -9.95 -5.85 -12.36
C GLN A 287 -10.17 -4.48 -11.71
N GLN A 288 -11.22 -4.33 -10.88
CA GLN A 288 -11.50 -3.09 -10.16
C GLN A 288 -10.42 -2.75 -9.14
N THR A 289 -9.96 -3.73 -8.35
CA THR A 289 -8.84 -3.57 -7.40
C THR A 289 -7.59 -3.07 -8.10
N MET A 290 -7.21 -3.70 -9.22
CA MET A 290 -6.05 -3.28 -10.00
C MET A 290 -6.24 -1.91 -10.66
N ASN A 291 -7.45 -1.53 -11.06
CA ASN A 291 -7.72 -0.18 -11.59
C ASN A 291 -7.55 0.90 -10.50
N VAL A 292 -7.99 0.64 -9.27
CA VAL A 292 -7.77 1.55 -8.13
C VAL A 292 -6.28 1.71 -7.85
N PHE A 293 -5.53 0.61 -7.83
CA PHE A 293 -4.08 0.65 -7.64
C PHE A 293 -3.35 1.37 -8.77
N GLN A 294 -3.78 1.17 -10.01
CA GLN A 294 -3.27 1.89 -11.17
C GLN A 294 -3.42 3.39 -11.00
N ALA A 295 -4.62 3.85 -10.63
CA ALA A 295 -4.89 5.27 -10.36
C ALA A 295 -4.00 5.81 -9.22
N ALA A 296 -3.82 5.03 -8.15
CA ALA A 296 -2.97 5.40 -7.03
C ALA A 296 -1.48 5.57 -7.41
N THR A 297 -1.02 4.94 -8.50
CA THR A 297 0.36 5.13 -8.98
C THR A 297 0.66 6.56 -9.40
N ALA A 298 -0.35 7.38 -9.74
CA ALA A 298 -0.18 8.78 -10.15
C ALA A 298 0.64 9.61 -9.16
N ASN A 299 0.60 9.24 -7.87
CA ASN A 299 1.54 9.72 -6.86
C ASN A 299 2.70 8.73 -6.72
N ARG A 300 3.86 9.05 -7.29
CA ARG A 300 5.06 8.18 -7.24
C ARG A 300 5.66 7.99 -5.84
N LYS A 301 5.21 8.78 -4.85
CA LYS A 301 5.60 8.59 -3.44
C LYS A 301 4.79 7.49 -2.74
N GLN A 302 3.71 7.01 -3.36
CA GLN A 302 2.93 5.89 -2.84
C GLN A 302 3.67 4.56 -3.10
N PRO A 303 3.77 3.65 -2.11
CA PRO A 303 4.54 2.41 -2.29
C PRO A 303 4.00 1.50 -3.39
N ILE A 304 2.71 1.60 -3.71
CA ILE A 304 2.07 0.88 -4.83
C ILE A 304 2.77 1.12 -6.18
N ALA A 305 3.45 2.26 -6.37
CA ALA A 305 4.19 2.54 -7.61
C ALA A 305 5.33 1.53 -7.84
N ASN A 306 5.88 0.92 -6.78
CA ASN A 306 6.96 -0.06 -6.87
C ASN A 306 6.45 -1.47 -7.21
N THR A 307 5.22 -1.80 -6.79
CA THR A 307 4.68 -3.17 -6.86
C THR A 307 3.65 -3.35 -7.98
N TYR A 308 3.03 -2.27 -8.46
CA TYR A 308 1.94 -2.35 -9.43
C TYR A 308 2.37 -2.94 -10.78
N GLY A 309 3.47 -2.46 -11.35
CA GLY A 309 3.87 -2.84 -12.71
C GLY A 309 4.14 -4.33 -12.88
N SER A 310 4.86 -4.93 -11.91
CA SER A 310 5.13 -6.38 -11.89
C SER A 310 3.86 -7.17 -11.63
N ALA A 311 3.01 -6.73 -10.70
CA ALA A 311 1.72 -7.36 -10.43
C ALA A 311 0.78 -7.35 -11.64
N ALA A 312 0.65 -6.21 -12.32
CA ALA A 312 -0.17 -6.09 -13.52
C ALA A 312 0.35 -6.96 -14.68
N SER A 313 1.68 -7.09 -14.82
CA SER A 313 2.29 -8.02 -15.77
C SER A 313 1.89 -9.48 -15.50
N GLN A 314 1.96 -9.90 -14.23
CA GLN A 314 1.59 -11.26 -13.83
C GLN A 314 0.10 -11.52 -14.06
N VAL A 315 -0.77 -10.57 -13.70
CA VAL A 315 -2.21 -10.65 -13.96
C VAL A 315 -2.49 -10.78 -15.46
N ASN A 316 -1.90 -9.95 -16.31
CA ASN A 316 -2.12 -10.03 -17.76
C ASN A 316 -1.57 -11.32 -18.38
N THR A 317 -0.55 -11.93 -17.79
CA THR A 317 -0.04 -13.23 -18.23
C THR A 317 -1.04 -14.35 -17.96
N ILE A 318 -1.76 -14.29 -16.84
CA ILE A 318 -2.66 -15.36 -16.37
C ILE A 318 -4.10 -15.14 -16.87
N CYS A 319 -4.58 -13.90 -16.81
CA CYS A 319 -5.95 -13.51 -17.12
C CYS A 319 -6.17 -13.06 -18.57
N GLY A 320 -5.11 -13.02 -19.37
CA GLY A 320 -5.14 -12.59 -20.75
C GLY A 320 -4.61 -11.15 -20.94
N PRO A 321 -4.11 -10.85 -22.14
CA PRO A 321 -3.51 -9.56 -22.44
C PRO A 321 -4.52 -8.43 -22.24
N ALA A 322 -4.05 -7.33 -21.66
CA ALA A 322 -4.84 -6.13 -21.38
C ALA A 322 -6.04 -6.34 -20.43
N PHE A 323 -6.06 -7.41 -19.62
CA PHE A 323 -7.04 -7.57 -18.55
C PHE A 323 -7.01 -6.38 -17.58
N VAL A 324 -5.80 -5.89 -17.26
CA VAL A 324 -5.54 -4.66 -16.51
C VAL A 324 -4.50 -3.80 -17.22
N ASN A 325 -4.53 -2.48 -16.97
CA ASN A 325 -3.57 -1.57 -17.58
C ASN A 325 -2.20 -1.67 -16.87
N GLN A 326 -1.21 -2.26 -17.53
CA GLN A 326 0.12 -2.44 -16.95
C GLN A 326 0.94 -1.14 -16.78
N THR A 327 0.47 -0.03 -17.36
CA THR A 327 1.19 1.24 -17.36
C THR A 327 0.86 2.06 -16.12
N LEU A 328 1.90 2.61 -15.48
CA LEU A 328 1.71 3.60 -14.42
C LEU A 328 1.06 4.86 -14.99
N VAL A 329 0.14 5.48 -14.23
CA VAL A 329 -0.47 6.76 -14.63
C VAL A 329 0.60 7.84 -14.72
N SER A 330 0.46 8.80 -15.63
CA SER A 330 1.35 9.97 -15.69
C SER A 330 1.48 10.62 -14.31
N GLU A 331 2.71 10.96 -13.93
CA GLU A 331 3.00 11.52 -12.61
C GLU A 331 2.30 12.87 -12.42
N LEU A 332 1.68 13.05 -11.25
CA LEU A 332 1.15 14.34 -10.84
C LEU A 332 2.32 15.29 -10.56
N VAL A 333 2.70 16.10 -11.57
CA VAL A 333 3.61 17.21 -11.35
C VAL A 333 2.85 18.28 -10.57
N VAL A 334 3.03 18.31 -9.24
CA VAL A 334 2.58 19.43 -8.42
C VAL A 334 3.43 20.63 -8.80
N GLY A 335 2.97 21.39 -9.79
CA GLY A 335 3.66 22.57 -10.30
C GLY A 335 3.84 23.60 -9.17
N ALA A 336 5.09 23.83 -8.77
CA ALA A 336 5.45 24.99 -8.00
C ALA A 336 5.14 26.24 -8.83
N GLY A 337 4.02 26.92 -8.51
CA GLY A 337 3.70 28.29 -8.89
C GLY A 337 3.81 28.63 -10.38
N LEU A 338 2.66 28.64 -11.09
CA LEU A 338 2.50 29.64 -12.14
C LEU A 338 2.63 31.02 -11.48
N ARG A 339 3.82 31.63 -11.56
CA ARG A 339 3.96 33.07 -11.44
C ARG A 339 3.14 33.66 -12.58
N SER A 340 1.93 34.10 -12.24
CA SER A 340 1.10 34.97 -13.07
C SER A 340 1.96 36.16 -13.48
N ARG A 341 2.40 36.17 -14.73
CA ARG A 341 2.91 37.37 -15.38
C ARG A 341 1.73 38.35 -15.45
N PRO A 342 1.81 39.56 -14.87
CA PRO A 342 0.76 40.53 -15.04
C PRO A 342 0.70 40.92 -16.52
N LEU A 343 -0.48 40.75 -17.12
CA LEU A 343 -0.80 41.18 -18.46
C LEU A 343 -0.83 42.72 -18.45
N ALA A 344 0.26 43.36 -18.88
CA ALA A 344 0.27 44.80 -19.11
C ALA A 344 -0.60 45.11 -20.33
N TRP A 345 -1.86 45.49 -20.08
CA TRP A 345 -2.72 46.11 -21.08
C TRP A 345 -2.16 47.51 -21.42
N THR A 346 -1.35 47.59 -22.46
CA THR A 346 -1.04 48.88 -23.09
C THR A 346 -2.25 49.28 -23.94
N ALA A 347 -3.07 50.20 -23.41
CA ALA A 347 -4.07 50.92 -24.17
C ALA A 347 -3.40 51.69 -25.32
N SER A 348 -3.55 51.19 -26.55
CA SER A 348 -3.22 51.96 -27.74
C SER A 348 -4.45 52.77 -28.12
N MET A 349 -4.47 54.04 -27.71
CA MET A 349 -5.38 55.04 -28.24
C MET A 349 -4.97 55.34 -29.69
N VAL A 350 -5.88 55.09 -30.63
CA VAL A 350 -5.78 55.56 -32.02
C VAL A 350 -6.28 57.01 -32.07
N PRO A 351 -5.47 58.01 -32.49
CA PRO A 351 -6.00 59.30 -32.85
C PRO A 351 -6.38 59.28 -34.33
N LEU A 352 -7.68 59.37 -34.60
CA LEU A 352 -8.21 59.59 -35.94
C LEU A 352 -8.13 61.10 -36.23
N LEU A 353 -7.05 61.56 -36.86
CA LEU A 353 -6.95 62.91 -37.43
C LEU A 353 -7.14 62.82 -38.94
N ALA A 354 -8.26 63.39 -39.37
CA ALA A 354 -8.63 63.63 -40.76
C ALA A 354 -7.64 64.55 -41.45
N VAL A 355 -7.18 64.20 -42.66
CA VAL A 355 -6.86 65.16 -43.72
C VAL A 355 -7.14 64.51 -45.08
N LEU A 356 -8.26 64.90 -45.71
CA LEU A 356 -8.43 64.86 -47.17
C LEU A 356 -7.44 65.86 -47.79
N PRO A 357 -6.82 65.54 -48.95
CA PRO A 357 -7.40 66.11 -50.18
C PRO A 357 -7.30 65.21 -51.44
N TRP A 358 -8.41 65.18 -52.17
CA TRP A 358 -8.57 65.36 -53.62
C TRP A 358 -7.35 65.14 -54.53
N LEU A 359 -7.48 64.22 -55.51
CA LEU A 359 -7.37 64.51 -56.96
C LEU A 359 -7.54 63.25 -57.83
N LEU A 360 -8.39 63.41 -58.85
CA LEU A 360 -8.81 62.53 -59.96
C LEU A 360 -9.79 61.39 -59.68
#